data_AF-A0A1Y2ZVM7-F1
#
_entry.id   AF-A0A1Y2ZVM7-F1
#
_cell.length_a   1.000
_cell.length_b   1.000
_cell.length_c   1.000
_cell.angle_alpha   90.00
_cell.angle_beta   90.00
_cell.angle_gamma   90.00
#
_symmetry.space_group_name_H-M   'P 1'
#
loop_
_entity.id
_entity.type
_entity.pdbx_description
1 polymer ?
#
loop_
_entity_poly.entity_id
_entity_poly.type
_entity_poly.pdbx_seq_one_letter_code
_entity_poly.pdbx_strand_id
1 'polypeptide(L)' 'MQAIQTINDTNGITTGVIIPIELWQKILPKIQNDIQMISQPRPIGLAKGEWQTPPSFFEPLPDDLSKAFSGMDEDV' A
#
# COMPACT_ATOMS: atom_id res chain seq x y z
N MET A 1 16.71 -7.84 -25.21
CA MET A 1 17.29 -8.73 -24.16
C MET A 1 16.32 -8.78 -22.98
N GLN A 2 16.16 -9.94 -22.33
CA GLN A 2 15.22 -10.14 -21.22
C GLN A 2 16.01 -10.36 -19.92
N ALA A 3 15.55 -9.80 -18.80
CA ALA A 3 16.13 -10.04 -17.48
C ALA A 3 15.20 -10.98 -16.70
N ILE A 4 15.78 -12.03 -16.11
CA ILE A 4 15.04 -12.98 -15.27
C ILE A 4 15.23 -12.54 -13.82
N GLN A 5 14.14 -12.23 -13.12
CA GLN A 5 14.16 -11.99 -11.68
C GLN A 5 13.45 -13.12 -10.96
N THR A 6 14.13 -13.66 -9.96
CA THR A 6 13.57 -14.69 -9.09
C THR A 6 12.91 -14.03 -7.90
N ILE A 7 11.59 -14.22 -7.74
CA ILE A 7 10.83 -13.75 -6.58
C ILE A 7 10.37 -14.95 -5.75
N ASN A 8 10.44 -14.83 -4.43
CA ASN A 8 9.86 -15.81 -3.52
C ASN A 8 8.48 -15.31 -3.11
N ASP A 9 7.46 -16.15 -3.24
CA ASP A 9 6.14 -15.83 -2.70
C ASP A 9 6.10 -16.00 -1.17
N THR A 10 4.99 -15.61 -0.54
CA THR A 10 4.77 -15.74 0.92
C THR A 10 4.75 -17.19 1.40
N ASN A 11 4.65 -18.15 0.48
CA ASN A 11 4.64 -19.58 0.75
C ASN A 11 6.02 -20.22 0.50
N GLY A 12 7.04 -19.42 0.15
CA GLY A 12 8.39 -19.89 -0.14
C GLY A 12 8.57 -20.49 -1.54
N ILE A 13 7.58 -20.38 -2.43
CA ILE A 13 7.67 -20.83 -3.81
C ILE A 13 8.45 -19.80 -4.62
N THR A 14 9.54 -20.27 -5.20
CA THR A 14 10.41 -19.48 -6.07
C THR A 14 9.84 -19.42 -7.48
N THR A 15 9.30 -18.26 -7.86
CA THR A 15 8.78 -18.01 -9.21
C THR A 15 9.78 -17.14 -10.00
N GLY A 16 10.21 -17.63 -11.16
CA GLY A 16 11.00 -16.84 -12.11
C GLY A 16 10.10 -15.95 -12.95
N VAL A 17 10.26 -14.63 -12.84
CA VAL A 17 9.53 -13.65 -13.66
C VAL A 17 10.47 -13.11 -14.72
N ILE A 18 10.03 -13.20 -15.98
CA ILE A 18 10.74 -12.64 -17.13
C ILE A 18 10.24 -11.22 -17.34
N ILE A 19 11.14 -10.25 -17.19
CA ILE A 19 10.81 -8.84 -17.36
C ILE A 19 11.62 -8.27 -18.55
N PRO A 20 10.95 -7.67 -19.56
CA PRO A 20 11.64 -6.99 -20.64
C PRO A 20 12.51 -5.83 -20.12
N ILE A 21 13.73 -5.68 -20.66
CA ILE A 21 14.68 -4.66 -20.21
C ILE A 21 14.15 -3.22 -20.35
N GLU A 22 13.34 -2.96 -21.37
CA GLU A 22 12.69 -1.67 -21.62
C GLU A 22 11.71 -1.30 -20.49
N LEU A 23 11.03 -2.30 -19.91
CA LEU A 23 10.13 -2.10 -18.78
C LEU A 23 10.92 -1.74 -17.52
N TRP A 24 12.08 -2.38 -17.30
CA TRP A 24 12.98 -2.04 -16.20
C TRP A 24 13.47 -0.59 -16.28
N GLN A 25 13.89 -0.14 -17.46
CA GLN A 25 14.38 1.24 -17.66
C GLN A 25 13.33 2.30 -17.29
N LYS A 26 12.05 1.99 -17.45
CA LYS A 26 10.95 2.90 -17.09
C LYS A 26 10.65 2.92 -15.58
N ILE A 27 10.84 1.79 -14.89
CA ILE A 27 10.50 1.64 -13.47
C ILE A 27 11.64 2.11 -12.54
N LEU A 28 12.90 1.87 -12.92
CA LEU A 28 14.09 2.24 -12.13
C LEU A 28 14.12 3.70 -11.64
N PRO A 29 13.87 4.72 -12.48
CA PRO A 29 13.90 6.11 -12.02
C PRO A 29 12.77 6.42 -11.03
N LYS A 30 11.62 5.74 -11.12
CA LYS A 30 10.50 5.92 -10.19
C LYS A 30 10.84 5.37 -8.81
N ILE A 31 11.40 4.17 -8.74
CA ILE A 31 11.87 3.57 -7.48
C ILE A 31 12.96 4.44 -6.84
N GLN A 32 13.90 4.94 -7.65
CA GLN A 32 15.00 5.76 -7.13
C GLN A 32 14.53 7.11 -6.60
N ASN A 33 13.52 7.72 -7.21
CA ASN A 33 12.86 8.93 -6.68
C ASN A 33 12.04 8.66 -5.42
N ASP A 34 11.34 7.53 -5.34
CA ASP A 34 10.57 7.15 -4.15
C ASP A 34 11.49 6.90 -2.94
N ILE A 35 12.69 6.35 -3.17
CA ILE A 35 13.72 6.20 -2.12
C ILE A 35 14.23 7.56 -1.63
N GLN A 36 14.32 8.57 -2.51
CA GLN A 36 14.67 9.94 -2.09
C GLN A 36 13.57 10.61 -1.24
N MET A 37 12.29 10.27 -1.47
CA MET A 37 11.19 10.74 -0.61
C MET A 37 11.19 10.15 0.80
N ILE A 38 11.88 9.03 1.04
CA ILE A 38 12.06 8.47 2.40
C ILE A 38 12.97 9.39 3.25
N SER A 39 13.86 10.16 2.61
CA SER A 39 14.74 11.11 3.31
C SER A 39 14.02 12.35 3.81
N GLN A 40 12.84 12.67 3.27
CA GLN A 40 12.00 13.72 3.81
C GLN A 40 11.08 13.07 4.85
N PRO A 41 11.01 13.59 6.09
CA PRO A 41 10.00 13.12 7.03
C PRO A 41 8.65 13.26 6.34
N ARG A 42 7.81 12.21 6.42
CA ARG A 42 6.41 12.32 5.99
C ARG A 42 5.88 13.63 6.59
N PRO A 43 5.22 14.50 5.79
CA PRO A 43 4.70 15.76 6.33
C PRO A 43 3.94 15.43 7.61
N ILE A 44 4.22 16.17 8.68
CA ILE A 44 3.66 15.92 10.02
C ILE A 44 2.17 15.61 9.84
N GLY A 45 1.84 14.33 9.98
CA GLY A 45 0.49 13.83 9.73
C GLY A 45 -0.44 14.28 10.83
N LEU A 46 -1.59 13.61 10.94
CA LEU A 46 -2.61 13.77 11.99
C LEU A 46 -2.07 13.86 13.45
N ALA A 47 -0.78 13.64 13.66
CA ALA A 47 -0.03 13.81 14.90
C ALA A 47 0.54 15.24 15.12
N LYS A 48 -0.03 16.31 14.53
CA LYS A 48 0.31 17.67 14.98
C LYS A 48 -0.41 17.96 16.30
N GLY A 49 0.21 17.59 17.41
CA GLY A 49 -0.34 17.70 18.76
C GLY A 49 -0.70 16.34 19.36
N GLU A 50 -1.15 16.34 20.61
CA GLU A 50 -1.61 15.15 21.30
C GLU A 50 -3.10 14.93 21.02
N TRP A 51 -3.43 13.80 20.38
CA TRP A 51 -4.80 13.37 20.16
C TRP A 51 -5.09 12.20 21.10
N GLN A 52 -6.00 12.40 22.05
CA GLN A 52 -6.50 11.31 22.90
C GLN A 52 -7.66 10.63 22.18
N THR A 53 -7.40 9.45 21.64
CA THR A 53 -8.42 8.64 21.00
C THR A 53 -9.39 8.07 22.05
N PRO A 54 -10.71 8.29 21.92
CA PRO A 54 -11.68 7.71 22.83
C PRO A 54 -11.71 6.18 22.68
N PRO A 55 -12.02 5.41 23.74
CA PRO A 55 -12.13 3.96 23.66
C PRO A 55 -13.11 3.47 22.58
N SER A 56 -14.17 4.23 22.32
CA SER A 56 -15.19 3.92 21.29
C SER A 56 -14.64 3.90 19.87
N PHE A 57 -13.48 4.49 19.60
CA PHE A 57 -12.82 4.37 18.30
C PHE A 57 -12.43 2.91 17.97
N PHE A 58 -12.22 2.10 19.00
CA PHE A 58 -11.88 0.68 18.87
C PHE A 58 -13.11 -0.23 18.95
N GLU A 59 -14.30 0.33 19.16
CA GLU A 59 -15.54 -0.43 19.04
C GLU A 59 -15.79 -0.78 17.56
N PRO A 60 -16.50 -1.88 17.28
CA PRO A 60 -16.91 -2.21 15.93
C PRO A 60 -17.59 -1.02 15.26
N LEU A 61 -17.31 -0.85 13.97
CA LEU A 61 -17.92 0.22 13.19
C LEU A 61 -19.45 0.06 13.23
N PRO A 62 -20.21 1.13 13.47
CA PRO A 62 -21.67 1.11 13.40
C PRO A 62 -22.18 0.44 12.12
N ASP A 63 -23.26 -0.33 12.24
CA ASP A 63 -23.78 -1.16 11.14
C ASP A 63 -24.16 -0.35 9.90
N ASP A 64 -24.66 0.87 10.08
CA ASP A 64 -24.99 1.82 9.01
C ASP A 64 -23.75 2.24 8.22
N LEU A 65 -22.66 2.58 8.92
CA LEU A 65 -21.38 2.89 8.28
C LEU A 65 -20.74 1.66 7.66
N SER A 66 -20.81 0.51 8.35
CA SER A 66 -20.24 -0.74 7.84
C SER A 66 -20.90 -1.17 6.52
N LYS A 67 -22.20 -0.96 6.35
CA LYS A 67 -22.93 -1.25 5.10
C LYS A 67 -22.52 -0.32 3.95
N ALA A 68 -22.34 0.97 4.25
CA ALA A 68 -21.84 1.95 3.28
C ALA A 68 -20.43 1.62 2.77
N PHE A 69 -19.54 1.12 3.64
CA PHE A 69 -18.19 0.72 3.24
C PHE A 69 -18.12 -0.67 2.59
N SER A 70 -19.06 -1.57 2.88
CA SER A 70 -19.12 -2.91 2.25
C SER A 70 -19.82 -2.91 0.89
N GLY A 71 -20.39 -1.78 0.47
CA GLY A 71 -21.17 -1.68 -0.77
C GLY A 71 -22.48 -2.46 -0.71
N MET A 72 -23.00 -2.71 0.50
CA MET A 72 -24.24 -3.44 0.74
C MET A 72 -25.48 -2.52 0.78
N ASP A 73 -25.31 -1.23 0.47
CA ASP A 73 -26.38 -0.23 0.39
C ASP A 73 -27.17 -0.28 -0.94
N GLU A 74 -27.00 -1.35 -1.74
CA GLU A 74 -27.73 -1.55 -2.99
C GLU A 74 -29.05 -2.30 -2.72
N ASP A 75 -30.09 -1.56 -2.32
CA ASP A 75 -31.48 -1.97 -2.57
C ASP A 75 -31.80 -1.71 -4.07
N VAL A 76 -31.59 -2.73 -4.91
CA VAL A 76 -32.17 -2.85 -6.26
C VAL A 76 -33.18 -3.98 -6.29
#